data_AF-A0A956ZFY6-F1
#
_entry.id   AF-A0A956ZFY6-F1
#
_cell.length_a   1.000
_cell.length_b   1.000
_cell.length_c   1.000
_cell.angle_alpha   90.00
_cell.angle_beta   90.00
_cell.angle_gamma   90.00
#
_symmetry.space_group_name_H-M   'P 1'
#
loop_
_entity.id
_entity.type
_entity.pdbx_description
1 polymer ?
#
loop_
_entity_poly.entity_id
_entity_poly.type
_entity_poly.pdbx_seq_one_letter_code
_entity_poly.pdbx_strand_id
1 'polypeptide(L)'
;MIENRNILATVLAPDTEKGLLKKNFRKVAGYSLIDIALGSAFESRYLDQLMVACRDDETAEHCRKNNISVVRNLPVKHPEMTVRSNKCGLGLIELL
;
A
#
# COMPACT_ATOMS: atom_id res chain seq x y z
N MET A 1 -15.02 -8.56 0.27
CA MET A 1 -15.84 -8.92 -0.91
C MET A 1 -17.21 -8.28 -0.75
N ILE A 2 -17.63 -7.48 -1.73
CA ILE A 2 -18.95 -6.82 -1.73
C ILE A 2 -19.67 -7.26 -3.00
N GLU A 3 -20.93 -7.71 -2.89
CA GLU A 3 -21.74 -8.16 -4.03
C GLU A 3 -21.04 -9.20 -4.93
N ASN A 4 -20.32 -10.16 -4.32
CA ASN A 4 -19.54 -11.17 -5.02
C ASN A 4 -18.44 -10.60 -5.94
N ARG A 5 -17.97 -9.38 -5.66
CA ARG A 5 -16.85 -8.73 -6.35
C ARG A 5 -15.68 -8.53 -5.39
N ASN A 6 -14.47 -8.74 -5.92
CA ASN A 6 -13.23 -8.44 -5.21
C ASN A 6 -13.02 -6.92 -5.16
N ILE A 7 -12.77 -6.39 -3.98
CA ILE A 7 -12.56 -4.98 -3.73
C ILE A 7 -11.08 -4.71 -3.50
N LEU A 8 -10.50 -3.93 -4.41
CA LEU A 8 -9.10 -3.52 -4.38
C LEU A 8 -9.01 -2.05 -3.94
N ALA A 9 -8.33 -1.80 -2.83
CA ALA A 9 -7.92 -0.45 -2.46
C ALA A 9 -6.58 -0.11 -3.09
N THR A 10 -6.47 1.14 -3.54
CA THR A 10 -5.22 1.69 -4.08
C THR A 10 -4.88 2.97 -3.33
N VAL A 11 -3.73 2.98 -2.67
CA VAL A 11 -3.17 4.21 -2.09
C VAL A 11 -2.21 4.83 -3.10
N LEU A 12 -2.54 6.03 -3.55
CA LEU A 12 -1.68 6.80 -4.45
C LEU A 12 -0.70 7.62 -3.60
N ALA A 13 0.58 7.26 -3.65
CA ALA A 13 1.66 7.93 -2.95
C ALA A 13 2.70 8.46 -3.96
N PRO A 14 2.34 9.45 -4.80
CA PRO A 14 3.29 10.04 -5.73
C PRO A 14 4.26 10.98 -5.00
N ASP A 15 5.51 10.96 -5.47
CA ASP A 15 6.59 11.87 -5.06
C ASP A 15 6.46 13.28 -5.65
N THR A 16 5.45 13.52 -6.50
CA THR A 16 5.23 14.86 -7.08
C THR A 16 4.66 15.79 -6.02
N GLU A 17 5.55 16.55 -5.39
CA GLU A 17 5.23 17.45 -4.30
C GLU A 17 5.20 18.89 -4.80
N LYS A 18 4.01 19.42 -5.09
CA LYS A 18 3.77 20.86 -5.18
C LYS A 18 3.53 21.39 -3.77
N GLY A 19 4.60 21.63 -3.01
CA GLY A 19 4.52 22.26 -1.69
C GLY A 19 5.42 21.61 -0.64
N LEU A 20 4.93 20.56 0.01
CA LEU A 20 5.61 19.98 1.16
C LEU A 20 6.49 18.80 0.77
N LEU A 21 7.80 18.92 1.04
CA LEU A 21 8.79 17.87 0.82
C LEU A 21 8.57 16.64 1.72
N LYS A 22 8.66 15.45 1.13
CA LYS A 22 8.46 14.12 1.70
C LYS A 22 7.16 13.97 2.50
N LYS A 23 6.06 14.51 2.00
CA LYS A 23 4.75 14.57 2.68
C LYS A 23 4.31 13.19 3.16
N ASN A 24 4.51 12.13 2.38
CA ASN A 24 4.05 10.78 2.71
C ASN A 24 4.72 10.24 3.98
N PHE A 25 5.95 10.69 4.26
CA PHE A 25 6.73 10.30 5.43
C PHE A 25 6.64 11.29 6.60
N ARG A 26 5.93 12.41 6.43
CA ARG A 26 5.71 13.36 7.52
C ARG A 26 4.90 12.69 8.63
N LYS A 27 5.31 12.96 9.87
CA LYS A 27 4.69 12.35 11.05
C LYS A 27 3.50 13.17 11.54
N VAL A 28 2.41 12.48 11.84
CA VAL A 28 1.25 12.98 12.57
C VAL A 28 0.97 12.01 13.70
N ALA A 29 0.91 12.50 14.94
CA ALA A 29 0.75 11.67 16.13
C ALA A 29 1.74 10.49 16.24
N GLY A 30 2.98 10.68 15.76
CA GLY A 30 4.04 9.67 15.80
C GLY A 30 4.12 8.73 14.58
N TYR A 31 3.09 8.67 13.75
CA TYR A 31 3.01 7.80 12.56
C TYR A 31 3.20 8.60 11.28
N SER A 32 3.78 8.01 10.24
CA SER A 32 3.82 8.68 8.93
C SER A 32 2.43 8.75 8.29
N LEU A 33 2.20 9.73 7.43
CA LEU A 33 0.91 9.84 6.72
C LEU A 33 0.59 8.59 5.90
N ILE A 34 1.60 7.97 5.30
CA ILE A 34 1.42 6.71 4.57
C ILE A 34 1.06 5.57 5.52
N ASP A 35 1.70 5.46 6.70
CA ASP A 35 1.37 4.42 7.69
C ASP A 35 -0.07 4.55 8.18
N ILE A 36 -0.55 5.77 8.39
CA ILE A 36 -1.94 6.02 8.81
C ILE A 36 -2.90 5.51 7.73
N ALA A 37 -2.68 5.86 6.46
CA ALA A 37 -3.53 5.43 5.37
C ALA A 37 -3.52 3.90 5.19
N LEU A 38 -2.34 3.29 5.29
CA LEU A 38 -2.16 1.85 5.19
C LEU A 38 -2.81 1.12 6.36
N GLY A 39 -2.63 1.60 7.59
CA GLY A 39 -3.25 1.04 8.78
C GLY A 39 -4.77 1.04 8.68
N SER A 40 -5.37 2.19 8.31
CA SER A 40 -6.82 2.27 8.10
C SER A 40 -7.32 1.34 7.00
N ALA A 41 -6.54 1.14 5.93
CA ALA A 41 -6.89 0.19 4.88
C ALA A 41 -6.79 -1.26 5.35
N PHE A 42 -5.76 -1.61 6.14
CA PHE A 42 -5.58 -2.95 6.70
C PHE A 42 -6.70 -3.34 7.68
N GLU A 43 -7.19 -2.39 8.47
CA GLU A 43 -8.27 -2.63 9.44
C GLU A 43 -9.65 -2.77 8.77
N SER A 44 -9.76 -2.40 7.50
CA SER A 44 -11.04 -2.42 6.78
C SER A 44 -11.46 -3.83 6.39
N ARG A 45 -12.61 -4.27 6.93
CA ARG A 45 -13.24 -5.56 6.60
C ARG A 45 -13.81 -5.64 5.19
N TYR A 46 -13.87 -4.51 4.48
CA TYR A 46 -14.47 -4.41 3.15
C TYR A 46 -13.48 -4.63 2.01
N LEU A 47 -12.18 -4.54 2.31
CA LEU A 47 -11.12 -4.64 1.33
C LEU A 47 -10.62 -6.08 1.24
N ASP A 48 -10.56 -6.60 0.01
CA ASP A 48 -9.99 -7.91 -0.26
C ASP A 48 -8.49 -7.79 -0.56
N GLN A 49 -8.09 -6.66 -1.14
CA GLN A 49 -6.73 -6.40 -1.58
C GLN A 49 -6.35 -4.94 -1.36
N LEU A 50 -5.06 -4.70 -1.11
CA LEU A 50 -4.48 -3.38 -0.97
C LEU A 50 -3.20 -3.29 -1.80
N MET A 51 -3.09 -2.21 -2.58
CA MET A 51 -1.87 -1.87 -3.29
C MET A 51 -1.50 -0.40 -3.14
N VAL A 52 -0.22 -0.11 -3.28
CA VAL A 52 0.33 1.25 -3.27
C VAL A 52 0.91 1.57 -4.64
N ALA A 53 0.49 2.67 -5.23
CA ALA A 53 1.11 3.19 -6.45
C ALA A 53 2.03 4.36 -6.11
N CYS A 54 3.32 4.18 -6.32
CA CYS A 54 4.34 5.19 -6.07
C CYS A 54 5.37 5.22 -7.22
N ARG A 55 6.23 6.24 -7.21
CA ARG A 55 7.33 6.40 -8.18
C ARG A 55 8.70 6.36 -7.51
N ASP A 56 8.79 6.88 -6.30
CA ASP A 56 10.00 6.94 -5.51
C ASP A 56 10.38 5.59 -4.89
N ASP A 57 11.69 5.38 -4.75
CA ASP A 57 12.26 4.18 -4.13
C ASP A 57 11.93 4.08 -2.65
N GLU A 58 11.93 5.21 -1.93
CA GLU A 58 11.75 5.27 -0.48
C GLU A 58 10.37 4.72 -0.07
N THR A 59 9.30 5.20 -0.70
CA THR A 59 7.93 4.69 -0.52
C THR A 59 7.82 3.23 -0.93
N ALA A 60 8.41 2.85 -2.06
CA ALA A 60 8.36 1.46 -2.52
C ALA A 60 9.04 0.50 -1.54
N GLU A 61 10.19 0.89 -0.99
CA GLU A 61 10.94 0.09 -0.02
C GLU A 61 10.20 0.02 1.32
N HIS A 62 9.67 1.14 1.80
CA HIS A 62 8.85 1.19 3.02
C HIS A 62 7.63 0.27 2.94
N CYS A 63 6.90 0.31 1.83
CA CYS A 63 5.74 -0.56 1.63
C CYS A 63 6.13 -2.04 1.49
N ARG A 64 7.23 -2.36 0.79
CA ARG A 64 7.73 -3.74 0.68
C ARG A 64 8.16 -4.32 2.01
N LYS A 65 8.82 -3.53 2.88
CA LYS A 65 9.18 -3.94 4.24
C LYS A 65 7.96 -4.32 5.07
N ASN A 66 6.82 -3.68 4.80
CA ASN A 66 5.54 -3.95 5.44
C ASN A 66 4.68 -4.99 4.68
N ASN A 67 5.24 -5.75 3.74
CA ASN A 67 4.56 -6.78 2.94
C ASN A 67 3.37 -6.25 2.11
N ILE A 68 3.41 -4.98 1.68
CA ILE A 68 2.36 -4.36 0.87
C ILE A 68 2.73 -4.44 -0.61
N SER A 69 1.75 -4.76 -1.45
CA SER A 69 1.95 -4.79 -2.90
C SER A 69 2.19 -3.38 -3.44
N VAL A 70 3.31 -3.19 -4.12
CA VAL A 70 3.69 -1.89 -4.71
C VAL A 70 3.66 -1.98 -6.23
N VAL A 71 2.93 -1.07 -6.85
CA VAL A 71 2.94 -0.84 -8.29
C VAL A 71 3.82 0.38 -8.57
N ARG A 72 4.99 0.14 -9.17
CA ARG A 72 5.86 1.22 -9.63
C ARG A 72 5.44 1.60 -11.03
N ASN A 73 4.95 2.82 -11.16
CA ASN A 73 4.27 3.34 -12.36
C ASN A 73 2.93 2.64 -12.63
N LEU A 74 1.83 3.42 -12.58
CA LEU A 74 0.57 2.97 -13.17
C LEU A 74 0.86 2.63 -14.65
N PRO A 75 0.55 1.41 -15.13
CA PRO A 75 0.62 1.14 -16.56
C PRO A 75 -0.41 2.02 -17.23
N VAL A 76 0.06 3.04 -17.96
CA VAL A 76 -0.80 3.66 -18.97
C VAL A 76 -0.79 2.67 -20.14
N LYS A 77 -1.84 1.83 -20.17
CA LYS A 77 -2.20 0.79 -21.15
C LYS A 77 -1.72 -0.65 -20.84
N HIS A 78 -2.70 -1.56 -20.88
CA HIS A 78 -2.68 -3.03 -20.76
C HIS A 78 -2.88 -3.64 -19.36
N PRO A 79 -4.07 -4.25 -19.10
CA PRO A 79 -4.46 -4.81 -17.81
C PRO A 79 -4.05 -6.29 -17.72
N GLU A 80 -2.77 -6.55 -17.51
CA GLU A 80 -2.33 -7.91 -17.18
C GLU A 80 -1.14 -7.84 -16.22
N MET A 81 -1.44 -7.48 -14.98
CA MET A 81 -0.51 -7.66 -13.87
C MET A 81 -1.10 -8.59 -12.81
N THR A 82 -0.51 -9.77 -12.81
CA THR A 82 -0.66 -10.91 -11.92
C THR A 82 -0.59 -10.49 -10.45
N VAL A 83 -1.72 -10.53 -9.75
CA VAL A 83 -1.75 -10.47 -8.29
C VAL A 83 -1.49 -11.90 -7.78
N ARG A 84 -0.28 -12.17 -7.29
CA ARG A 84 -0.02 -13.37 -6.49
C ARG A 84 -0.74 -13.21 -5.16
N SER A 85 -1.83 -13.96 -5.01
CA SER A 85 -2.61 -14.06 -3.79
C SER A 85 -1.80 -14.76 -2.71
N ASN A 86 -1.04 -14.01 -1.90
CA ASN A 86 -0.59 -14.54 -0.62
C ASN A 86 -1.74 -14.43 0.37
N LYS A 87 -2.30 -15.59 0.72
CA LYS A 87 -3.04 -15.76 1.97
C LYS A 87 -2.05 -15.52 3.12
N CYS A 88 -1.71 -14.27 3.42
CA CYS A 88 -1.00 -13.95 4.65
C CYS A 88 -2.05 -13.85 5.75
N GLY A 89 -2.40 -15.03 6.25
CA GLY A 89 -2.84 -15.16 7.62
C GLY A 89 -1.77 -14.60 8.54
N LEU A 90 -2.24 -13.90 9.56
CA LEU A 90 -1.49 -13.59 10.77
C LEU A 90 -0.70 -14.83 11.21
N GLY A 91 0.62 -14.71 11.14
CA GLY A 91 1.56 -15.67 11.67
C GLY A 91 2.67 -14.88 12.34
N LEU A 92 2.49 -14.61 13.63
CA LEU A 92 3.60 -14.46 14.57
C LEU A 92 4.65 -15.51 14.25
N ILE A 93 5.87 -15.10 13.95
CA ILE A 93 7.05 -15.94 14.16
C ILE A 93 8.06 -15.07 14.89
N GLU A 94 8.07 -15.26 16.22
CA GLU A 94 9.19 -14.93 17.09
C GLU A 94 10.46 -15.71 16.68
N LEU A 95 11.60 -15.08 16.97
CA LEU A 95 12.89 -15.69 17.38
C LEU A 95 13.53 -16.76 16.48
N LEU A 96 14.64 -16.38 15.83
CA LEU A 96 16.01 -16.69 16.26
C LEU A 96 17.03 -15.77 15.56
#